data_AF-A0A429X8H2-F1
#
_entry.id   AF-A0A429X8H2-F1
#
_cell.length_a   1.000
_cell.length_b   1.000
_cell.length_c   1.000
_cell.angle_alpha   90.00
_cell.angle_beta   90.00
_cell.angle_gamma   90.00
#
_symmetry.space_group_name_H-M   'P 1'
#
loop_
_entity.id
_entity.type
_entity.pdbx_description
1 polymer ?
#
loop_
_entity_poly.entity_id
_entity_poly.type
_entity_poly.pdbx_seq_one_letter_code
_entity_poly.pdbx_strand_id
1 'polypeptide(L)'
;MKKTNKEYQKFIEEKYGKPLKEVMYELCVVRDVVPVQGSYELNVPKSTFIYWRSKFRFGPKQRMIDFAEEERERIQDEYKEELGEVNLHREFTYSKHNQSIEGFKEIIERLIELEKYRKIKISQKEHISDFSSMIKINVLEETLNYLDKYINNELQEEYKRELQITEWLSDDN
;
A
#
# COMPACT_ATOMS: atom_id res chain seq x y z
N MET A 1 33.52 -8.67 34.03
CA MET A 1 33.80 -8.95 32.61
C MET A 1 32.51 -8.69 31.82
N LYS A 2 32.51 -7.82 30.80
CA LYS A 2 31.30 -7.60 29.97
C LYS A 2 31.15 -8.79 29.02
N LYS A 3 30.02 -9.51 29.08
CA LYS A 3 29.70 -10.55 28.10
C LYS A 3 29.63 -9.95 26.69
N THR A 4 30.06 -10.71 25.68
CA THR A 4 29.97 -10.36 24.27
C THR A 4 28.56 -10.59 23.73
N ASN A 5 28.22 -10.00 22.57
CA ASN A 5 26.90 -10.21 21.95
C ASN A 5 26.63 -11.70 21.60
N LYS A 6 27.67 -12.48 21.25
CA LYS A 6 27.55 -13.91 20.98
C LYS A 6 27.24 -14.70 22.26
N GLU A 7 27.88 -14.35 23.37
CA GLU A 7 27.62 -14.97 24.68
C GLU A 7 26.22 -14.63 25.19
N TYR A 8 25.75 -13.40 25.00
CA TYR A 8 24.37 -13.03 25.30
C TYR A 8 23.38 -13.78 24.41
N GLN A 9 23.63 -13.87 23.10
CA GLN A 9 22.76 -14.61 22.19
C GLN A 9 22.60 -16.07 22.63
N LYS A 10 23.71 -16.77 22.86
CA LYS A 10 23.69 -18.18 23.30
C LYS A 10 22.92 -18.36 24.61
N PHE A 11 23.14 -17.47 25.58
CA PHE A 11 22.40 -17.48 26.85
C PHE A 11 20.88 -17.31 26.66
N ILE A 12 20.45 -16.42 25.76
CA ILE A 12 19.02 -16.23 25.47
C ILE A 12 18.44 -17.45 24.75
N GLU A 13 19.13 -17.97 23.74
CA GLU A 13 18.67 -19.14 22.98
C GLU A 13 18.54 -20.38 23.89
N GLU A 14 19.48 -20.58 24.80
CA GLU A 14 19.42 -21.64 25.82
C GLU A 14 18.28 -21.42 26.83
N LYS A 15 18.09 -20.18 27.32
CA LYS A 15 17.05 -19.85 28.31
C LYS A 15 15.64 -20.03 27.75
N TYR A 16 15.42 -19.66 26.49
CA TYR A 16 14.10 -19.64 25.86
C TYR A 16 13.84 -20.83 24.94
N GLY A 17 14.85 -21.66 24.64
CA GLY A 17 14.74 -22.84 23.78
C GLY A 17 14.39 -22.52 22.32
N LYS A 18 14.58 -21.27 21.89
CA LYS A 18 14.23 -20.76 20.56
C LYS A 18 15.35 -19.90 20.00
N PRO A 19 15.48 -19.78 18.67
CA PRO A 19 16.42 -18.84 18.04
C PRO A 19 16.20 -17.40 18.52
N LEU A 20 17.28 -16.63 18.68
CA LEU A 20 17.20 -15.24 19.16
C LEU A 20 16.27 -14.38 18.30
N LYS A 21 16.21 -14.63 16.99
CA LYS A 21 15.32 -13.91 16.07
C LYS A 21 13.85 -14.10 16.45
N GLU A 22 13.42 -15.29 16.86
CA GLU A 22 12.04 -15.57 17.26
C GLU A 22 11.70 -14.89 18.60
N VAL A 23 12.61 -14.97 19.57
CA VAL A 23 12.46 -14.30 20.86
C VAL A 23 12.33 -12.78 20.67
N MET A 24 13.19 -12.21 19.82
CA MET A 24 13.14 -10.79 19.47
C MET A 24 11.89 -10.42 18.67
N TYR A 25 11.37 -11.31 17.83
CA TYR A 25 10.11 -11.10 17.11
C TYR A 25 8.93 -11.03 18.09
N GLU A 26 8.84 -11.98 19.03
CA GLU A 26 7.78 -11.98 20.05
C GLU A 26 7.82 -10.69 20.88
N LEU A 27 9.00 -10.28 21.35
CA LEU A 27 9.15 -9.08 22.17
C LEU A 27 8.90 -7.79 21.38
N CYS A 28 9.50 -7.65 20.19
CA CYS A 28 9.44 -6.38 19.46
C CYS A 28 8.21 -6.24 18.57
N VAL A 29 7.67 -7.35 18.03
CA VAL A 29 6.57 -7.34 17.05
C VAL A 29 5.25 -7.70 17.71
N VAL A 30 5.18 -8.82 18.41
CA VAL A 30 3.92 -9.28 19.02
C VAL A 30 3.55 -8.43 20.23
N ARG A 31 4.52 -8.11 21.09
CA ARG A 31 4.31 -7.41 22.36
C ARG A 31 4.68 -5.93 22.35
N ASP A 32 5.21 -5.43 21.22
CA ASP A 32 5.71 -4.06 21.01
C ASP A 32 6.55 -3.47 22.16
N VAL A 33 7.39 -4.30 22.77
CA VAL A 33 8.16 -3.94 23.96
C VAL A 33 9.22 -2.88 23.62
N VAL A 34 9.27 -1.80 24.41
CA VAL A 34 10.26 -0.73 24.24
C VAL A 34 11.66 -1.19 24.68
N PRO A 35 12.75 -0.62 24.12
CA PRO A 35 14.10 -1.15 24.32
C PRO A 35 14.55 -1.27 25.78
N VAL A 36 14.06 -0.41 26.68
CA VAL A 36 14.37 -0.47 28.11
C VAL A 36 13.78 -1.72 28.74
N GLN A 37 12.48 -1.95 28.52
CA GLN A 37 11.76 -3.12 29.05
C GLN A 37 12.34 -4.42 28.49
N GLY A 38 12.57 -4.48 27.16
CA GLY A 38 13.12 -5.68 26.53
C GLY A 38 14.54 -6.00 27.00
N SER A 39 15.35 -4.97 27.27
CA SER A 39 16.69 -5.16 27.84
C SER A 39 16.65 -5.71 29.27
N TYR A 40 15.66 -5.27 30.07
CA TYR A 40 15.45 -5.76 31.42
C TYR A 40 14.95 -7.21 31.41
N GLU A 41 13.96 -7.52 30.58
CA GLU A 41 13.36 -8.86 30.48
C GLU A 41 14.37 -9.92 30.01
N LEU A 42 15.19 -9.58 29.01
CA LEU A 42 16.25 -10.47 28.53
C LEU A 42 17.51 -10.45 29.41
N ASN A 43 17.60 -9.55 30.40
CA ASN A 43 18.79 -9.33 31.21
C ASN A 43 20.06 -9.09 30.36
N VAL A 44 19.94 -8.16 29.40
CA VAL A 44 21.04 -7.76 28.51
C VAL A 44 21.19 -6.23 28.52
N PRO A 45 22.37 -5.69 28.15
CA PRO A 45 22.51 -4.25 27.97
C PRO A 45 21.51 -3.69 26.95
N LYS A 46 20.96 -2.51 27.21
CA LYS A 46 20.05 -1.81 26.28
C LYS A 46 20.62 -1.67 24.87
N SER A 47 21.93 -1.41 24.75
CA SER A 47 22.61 -1.32 23.45
C SER A 47 22.60 -2.65 22.68
N THR A 48 22.73 -3.78 23.37
CA THR A 48 22.63 -5.12 22.78
C THR A 48 21.21 -5.39 22.28
N PHE A 49 20.19 -5.06 23.07
CA PHE A 49 18.79 -5.19 22.65
C PHE A 49 18.48 -4.32 21.41
N ILE A 50 18.90 -3.05 21.43
CA ILE A 50 18.73 -2.14 20.29
C ILE A 50 19.45 -2.69 19.05
N TYR A 51 20.69 -3.16 19.22
CA TYR A 51 21.45 -3.76 18.12
C TYR A 51 20.70 -4.95 17.49
N TRP A 52 20.16 -5.86 18.30
CA TRP A 52 19.39 -6.99 17.78
C TRP A 52 18.08 -6.55 17.12
N ARG A 53 17.34 -5.62 17.72
CA ARG A 53 16.11 -5.08 17.14
C ARG A 53 16.37 -4.47 15.76
N SER A 54 17.44 -3.69 15.62
CA SER A 54 17.85 -3.12 14.34
C SER A 54 18.35 -4.17 13.35
N LYS A 55 19.19 -5.11 13.80
CA LYS A 55 19.74 -6.20 12.98
C LYS A 55 18.62 -7.04 12.35
N PHE A 56 17.56 -7.33 13.11
CA PHE A 56 16.42 -8.10 12.64
C PHE A 56 15.31 -7.24 12.03
N ARG A 57 15.51 -5.93 11.88
CA ARG A 57 14.54 -4.99 11.30
C ARG A 57 13.20 -4.91 12.06
N PHE A 58 13.15 -5.27 13.35
CA PHE A 58 11.93 -5.19 14.18
C PHE A 58 11.69 -3.81 14.81
N GLY A 59 12.28 -2.75 14.25
CA GLY A 59 11.98 -1.36 14.61
C GLY A 59 10.64 -0.93 14.01
N PRO A 60 9.83 -0.09 14.67
CA PRO A 60 8.51 0.30 14.14
C PRO A 60 8.61 0.98 12.77
N LYS A 61 9.59 1.89 12.63
CA LYS A 61 9.89 2.55 11.34
C LYS A 61 10.32 1.56 10.26
N GLN A 62 11.11 0.56 10.63
CA GLN A 62 11.62 -0.41 9.66
C GLN A 62 10.50 -1.32 9.18
N ARG A 63 9.63 -1.79 10.08
CA ARG A 63 8.41 -2.53 9.71
C ARG A 63 7.48 -1.74 8.80
N MET A 64 7.32 -0.44 9.05
CA MET A 64 6.53 0.44 8.16
C MET A 64 7.15 0.55 6.77
N ILE A 65 8.47 0.62 6.68
CA ILE A 65 9.18 0.62 5.39
C ILE A 65 8.99 -0.73 4.69
N ASP A 66 9.23 -1.84 5.39
CA ASP A 66 9.11 -3.19 4.84
C ASP A 66 7.68 -3.44 4.32
N PHE A 67 6.65 -3.05 5.10
CA PHE A 67 5.25 -3.12 4.67
C PHE A 67 4.95 -2.24 3.45
N ALA A 68 5.50 -1.02 3.41
CA ALA A 68 5.30 -0.12 2.27
C ALA A 68 6.01 -0.61 1.00
N GLU A 69 7.11 -1.33 1.14
CA GLU A 69 7.81 -2.00 0.04
C GLU A 69 6.97 -3.18 -0.47
N GLU A 70 6.51 -4.07 0.40
CA GLU A 70 5.65 -5.21 0.06
C GLU A 70 4.35 -4.76 -0.64
N GLU A 71 3.68 -3.75 -0.10
CA GLU A 71 2.43 -3.23 -0.67
C GLU A 71 2.66 -2.59 -2.04
N ARG A 72 3.80 -1.94 -2.25
CA ARG A 72 4.18 -1.39 -3.55
C ARG A 72 4.41 -2.49 -4.58
N GLU A 73 5.10 -3.55 -4.20
CA GLU A 73 5.32 -4.71 -5.07
C GLU A 73 3.99 -5.36 -5.46
N ARG A 74 3.10 -5.57 -4.49
CA ARG A 74 1.74 -6.10 -4.71
C ARG A 74 0.97 -5.29 -5.74
N ILE A 75 0.88 -3.97 -5.56
CA ILE A 75 0.17 -3.07 -6.49
C ILE A 75 0.80 -3.11 -7.89
N GLN A 76 2.12 -3.21 -7.99
CA GLN A 76 2.78 -3.31 -9.29
C GLN A 76 2.46 -4.63 -10.00
N ASP A 77 2.37 -5.73 -9.26
CA ASP A 77 2.03 -7.03 -9.83
C ASP A 77 0.57 -7.05 -10.30
N GLU A 78 -0.37 -6.48 -9.52
CA GLU A 78 -1.76 -6.28 -9.95
C GLU A 78 -1.85 -5.49 -11.25
N TYR A 79 -1.12 -4.38 -11.37
CA TYR A 79 -1.11 -3.60 -12.61
C TYR A 79 -0.46 -4.35 -13.79
N LYS A 80 0.53 -5.23 -13.55
CA LYS A 80 1.09 -6.07 -14.62
C LYS A 80 0.06 -7.07 -15.13
N GLU A 81 -0.71 -7.66 -14.22
CA GLU A 81 -1.77 -8.60 -14.57
C GLU A 81 -2.89 -7.91 -15.37
N GLU A 82 -3.37 -6.76 -14.91
CA GLU A 82 -4.38 -5.98 -15.62
C GLU A 82 -3.92 -5.52 -17.01
N LEU A 83 -2.66 -5.11 -17.12
CA LEU A 83 -2.10 -4.67 -18.40
C LEU A 83 -1.77 -5.81 -19.35
N GLY A 84 -1.66 -7.07 -18.89
CA GLY A 84 -1.45 -8.29 -19.68
C GLY A 84 -0.90 -8.08 -21.11
N GLU A 85 -1.82 -8.10 -22.10
CA GLU A 85 -1.53 -7.91 -23.53
C GLU A 85 -1.97 -6.52 -24.08
N VAL A 86 -2.27 -5.56 -23.21
CA VAL A 86 -2.73 -4.23 -23.58
C VAL A 86 -1.69 -3.55 -24.47
N ASN A 87 -2.06 -3.31 -25.72
CA ASN A 87 -1.27 -2.49 -26.63
C ASN A 87 -1.58 -0.99 -26.39
N LEU A 88 -0.65 -0.30 -25.74
CA LEU A 88 -0.75 1.15 -25.48
C LEU A 88 -0.80 1.99 -26.77
N HIS A 89 -0.25 1.47 -27.88
CA HIS A 89 -0.18 2.14 -29.17
C HIS A 89 -1.32 1.76 -30.12
N ARG A 90 -2.32 0.99 -29.69
CA ARG A 90 -3.50 0.70 -30.52
C ARG A 90 -4.20 2.01 -30.93
N GLU A 91 -4.87 2.01 -32.07
CA GLU A 91 -5.63 3.19 -32.52
C GLU A 91 -6.85 3.45 -31.62
N PHE A 92 -7.35 4.68 -31.64
CA PHE A 92 -8.60 5.06 -30.94
C PHE A 92 -9.80 4.70 -31.80
N THR A 93 -10.70 3.90 -31.25
CA THR A 93 -11.92 3.43 -31.89
C THR A 93 -12.88 4.59 -32.18
N TYR A 94 -13.03 5.50 -31.22
CA TYR A 94 -13.99 6.60 -31.29
C TYR A 94 -13.36 7.94 -31.70
N SER A 95 -12.10 7.93 -32.18
CA SER A 95 -11.36 9.14 -32.58
C SER A 95 -12.04 10.00 -33.64
N LYS A 96 -12.89 9.40 -34.47
CA LYS A 96 -13.60 10.09 -35.56
C LYS A 96 -14.94 10.71 -35.10
N HIS A 97 -15.43 10.34 -33.93
CA HIS A 97 -16.66 10.85 -33.35
C HIS A 97 -16.32 11.97 -32.36
N ASN A 98 -16.16 13.20 -32.88
CA ASN A 98 -15.92 14.39 -32.07
C ASN A 98 -16.89 14.44 -30.87
N GLN A 99 -16.33 14.39 -29.64
CA GLN A 99 -17.04 14.63 -28.38
C GLN A 99 -18.16 13.62 -28.03
N SER A 100 -18.00 12.34 -28.38
CA SER A 100 -18.88 11.27 -27.88
C SER A 100 -18.53 10.86 -26.45
N ILE A 101 -19.52 10.33 -25.72
CA ILE A 101 -19.33 9.79 -24.36
C ILE A 101 -18.46 8.52 -24.42
N GLU A 102 -18.65 7.70 -25.46
CA GLU A 102 -17.86 6.51 -25.73
C GLU A 102 -16.39 6.87 -26.00
N GLY A 103 -16.14 7.95 -26.74
CA GLY A 103 -14.79 8.48 -26.94
C GLY A 103 -14.17 9.04 -25.66
N PHE A 104 -14.97 9.69 -24.80
CA PHE A 104 -14.47 10.15 -23.50
C PHE A 104 -14.11 8.96 -22.60
N LYS A 105 -14.97 7.94 -22.54
CA LYS A 105 -14.72 6.69 -21.82
C LYS A 105 -13.43 6.02 -22.30
N GLU A 106 -13.26 5.86 -23.61
CA GLU A 106 -12.04 5.27 -24.20
C GLU A 106 -10.79 6.06 -23.79
N ILE A 107 -10.83 7.40 -23.80
CA ILE A 107 -9.70 8.24 -23.38
C ILE A 107 -9.36 8.02 -21.90
N ILE A 108 -10.36 7.94 -21.02
CA ILE A 108 -10.13 7.67 -19.60
C ILE A 108 -9.50 6.29 -19.40
N GLU A 109 -10.00 5.25 -20.06
CA GLU A 109 -9.42 3.91 -20.04
C GLU A 109 -7.95 3.92 -20.50
N ARG A 110 -7.64 4.63 -21.61
CA ARG A 110 -6.25 4.78 -22.08
C ARG A 110 -5.35 5.50 -21.08
N LEU A 111 -5.87 6.51 -20.40
CA LEU A 111 -5.11 7.24 -19.39
C LEU A 111 -4.81 6.35 -18.18
N ILE A 112 -5.76 5.53 -17.74
CA ILE A 112 -5.56 4.55 -16.66
C ILE A 112 -4.44 3.59 -17.04
N GLU A 113 -4.51 2.97 -18.23
CA GLU A 113 -3.49 2.05 -18.73
C GLU A 113 -2.10 2.70 -18.77
N LEU A 114 -2.02 3.95 -19.26
CA LEU A 114 -0.77 4.68 -19.37
C LEU A 114 -0.17 5.00 -18.00
N GLU A 115 -0.98 5.41 -17.02
CA GLU A 115 -0.51 5.71 -15.67
C GLU A 115 -0.09 4.44 -14.93
N LYS A 116 -0.83 3.33 -15.07
CA LYS A 116 -0.44 2.01 -14.55
C LYS A 116 0.90 1.56 -15.14
N TYR A 117 1.08 1.69 -16.46
CA TYR A 117 2.34 1.36 -17.13
C TYR A 117 3.51 2.23 -16.65
N ARG A 118 3.30 3.55 -16.54
CA ARG A 118 4.29 4.48 -15.98
C ARG A 118 4.69 4.09 -14.58
N LYS A 119 3.74 3.72 -13.73
CA LYS A 119 4.01 3.29 -12.35
C LYS A 119 4.88 2.03 -12.31
N ILE A 120 4.63 1.04 -13.16
CA ILE A 120 5.48 -0.16 -13.26
C ILE A 120 6.90 0.19 -13.75
N LYS A 121 7.05 1.12 -14.71
CA LYS A 121 8.35 1.45 -15.33
C LYS A 121 9.18 2.49 -14.56
N ILE A 122 8.56 3.49 -13.94
CA ILE A 122 9.22 4.60 -13.24
C ILE A 122 9.66 4.17 -11.84
N SER A 123 8.87 3.35 -11.15
CA SER A 123 9.24 2.76 -9.85
C SER A 123 10.54 1.93 -9.92
N GLN A 124 10.89 1.41 -11.11
CA GLN A 124 12.15 0.71 -11.36
C GLN A 124 13.36 1.65 -11.50
N LYS A 125 13.16 2.95 -11.74
CA LYS A 125 14.23 3.92 -12.04
C LYS A 125 14.48 4.93 -10.94
N GLU A 126 13.43 5.44 -10.28
CA GLU A 126 13.57 6.48 -9.25
C GLU A 126 12.53 6.29 -8.14
N HIS A 127 12.94 6.38 -6.87
CA HIS A 127 12.04 6.38 -5.70
C HIS A 127 11.30 7.72 -5.58
N ILE A 128 10.62 8.17 -6.65
CA ILE A 128 9.82 9.39 -6.65
C ILE A 128 8.44 9.11 -6.03
N SER A 129 7.87 10.14 -5.40
CA SER A 129 6.56 10.18 -4.74
C SER A 129 5.47 9.37 -5.46
N ASP A 130 5.22 8.16 -4.95
CA ASP A 130 4.27 7.16 -5.43
C ASP A 130 2.80 7.63 -5.29
N PHE A 131 2.56 8.55 -4.35
CA PHE A 131 1.24 9.00 -3.94
C PHE A 131 0.50 9.79 -5.03
N SER A 132 1.21 10.64 -5.79
CA SER A 132 0.56 11.46 -6.84
C SER A 132 0.05 10.60 -7.99
N SER A 133 0.74 9.51 -8.32
CA SER A 133 0.33 8.58 -9.38
C SER A 133 -0.84 7.72 -8.93
N MET A 134 -0.84 7.25 -7.67
CA MET A 134 -1.99 6.56 -7.07
C MET A 134 -3.26 7.42 -7.08
N ILE A 135 -3.16 8.67 -6.62
CA ILE A 135 -4.31 9.60 -6.67
C ILE A 135 -4.82 9.75 -8.10
N LYS A 136 -3.91 9.92 -9.06
CA LYS A 136 -4.29 10.11 -10.45
C LYS A 136 -5.02 8.90 -11.02
N ILE A 137 -4.55 7.68 -10.75
CA ILE A 137 -5.21 6.44 -11.16
C ILE A 137 -6.60 6.36 -10.52
N ASN A 138 -6.72 6.55 -9.21
CA ASN A 138 -8.00 6.49 -8.50
C ASN A 138 -9.01 7.51 -9.04
N VAL A 139 -8.58 8.75 -9.32
CA VAL A 139 -9.47 9.79 -9.90
C VAL A 139 -9.96 9.38 -11.29
N LEU A 140 -9.11 8.77 -12.11
CA LEU A 140 -9.50 8.28 -13.43
C LEU A 140 -10.46 7.10 -13.33
N GLU A 141 -10.22 6.15 -12.42
CA GLU A 141 -11.09 5.00 -12.16
C GLU A 141 -12.47 5.43 -11.63
N GLU A 142 -12.51 6.39 -10.70
CA GLU A 142 -13.76 7.00 -10.25
C GLU A 142 -14.49 7.72 -11.39
N THR A 143 -13.76 8.45 -12.23
CA THR A 143 -14.36 9.10 -13.41
C THR A 143 -14.96 8.06 -14.35
N LEU A 144 -14.27 6.93 -14.58
CA LEU A 144 -14.76 5.84 -15.41
C LEU A 144 -16.04 5.22 -14.81
N ASN A 145 -16.05 4.99 -13.49
CA ASN A 145 -17.21 4.50 -12.75
C ASN A 145 -18.43 5.44 -12.90
N TYR A 146 -18.23 6.76 -12.78
CA TYR A 146 -19.30 7.73 -13.02
C TYR A 146 -19.81 7.72 -14.46
N LEU A 147 -18.91 7.54 -15.44
CA LEU A 147 -19.31 7.39 -16.84
C LEU A 147 -20.16 6.14 -17.05
N ASP A 148 -19.77 5.01 -16.46
CA ASP A 148 -20.54 3.76 -16.54
C ASP A 148 -21.92 3.91 -15.89
N LYS A 149 -21.98 4.47 -14.68
CA LYS A 149 -23.25 4.79 -14.02
C LYS A 149 -24.13 5.72 -14.85
N TYR A 150 -23.53 6.71 -15.53
CA TYR A 150 -24.27 7.62 -16.40
C TYR A 150 -24.82 6.90 -17.63
N ILE A 151 -23.99 6.12 -18.33
CA ILE A 151 -24.38 5.33 -19.50
C ILE A 151 -25.51 4.35 -19.16
N ASN A 152 -25.47 3.77 -17.96
CA ASN A 152 -26.48 2.81 -17.47
C ASN A 152 -27.71 3.48 -16.82
N ASN A 153 -27.80 4.82 -16.85
CA ASN A 153 -28.86 5.60 -16.20
C ASN A 153 -28.97 5.40 -14.68
N GLU A 154 -27.93 4.89 -14.03
CA GLU A 154 -27.86 4.65 -12.59
C GLU A 154 -27.52 5.94 -11.82
N LEU A 155 -26.73 6.83 -12.43
CA LEU A 155 -26.25 8.05 -11.79
C LEU A 155 -27.39 9.01 -11.43
N GLN A 156 -28.42 9.08 -12.27
CA GLN A 156 -29.60 9.89 -12.00
C GLN A 156 -30.41 9.34 -10.82
N GLU A 157 -30.52 8.01 -10.72
CA GLU A 157 -31.23 7.37 -9.60
C GLU A 157 -30.45 7.50 -8.30
N GLU A 158 -29.11 7.41 -8.35
CA GLU A 158 -28.24 7.70 -7.22
C GLU A 158 -28.45 9.13 -6.71
N TYR A 159 -28.43 10.13 -7.59
CA TYR A 159 -28.71 11.52 -7.22
C TYR A 159 -30.07 11.70 -6.53
N LYS A 160 -31.13 11.08 -7.07
CA LYS A 160 -32.47 11.15 -6.47
C LYS A 160 -32.50 10.54 -5.07
N ARG A 161 -31.84 9.40 -4.86
CA ARG A 161 -31.76 8.75 -3.54
C ARG A 161 -31.01 9.61 -2.52
N GLU A 162 -29.85 10.15 -2.90
CA GLU A 162 -29.05 11.01 -2.01
C GLU A 162 -29.78 12.30 -1.64
N LEU A 163 -30.55 12.88 -2.58
CA LEU A 163 -31.40 14.03 -2.30
C LEU A 163 -32.47 13.69 -1.26
N GLN A 164 -33.18 12.57 -1.41
CA GLN A 164 -34.19 12.13 -0.44
C GLN A 164 -33.61 11.89 0.95
N ILE A 165 -32.42 11.28 1.03
CA ILE A 165 -31.72 11.07 2.30
C ILE A 165 -31.35 12.41 2.95
N THR A 166 -30.85 13.35 2.15
CA THR A 166 -30.46 14.68 2.63
C THR A 166 -31.67 15.46 3.16
N GLU A 167 -32.80 15.42 2.44
CA GLU A 167 -34.06 16.03 2.85
C GLU A 167 -34.57 15.40 4.17
N TRP A 168 -34.59 14.06 4.26
CA TRP A 168 -34.97 13.35 5.48
C TRP A 168 -34.12 13.73 6.69
N LEU A 169 -32.79 13.83 6.53
CA LEU A 169 -31.88 14.24 7.60
C LEU A 169 -32.07 15.72 8.01
N SER A 170 -32.62 16.55 7.13
CA SER A 170 -32.86 17.98 7.40
C SER A 170 -34.18 18.26 8.10
N ASP A 171 -35.16 17.36 8.00
CA ASP A 171 -36.49 17.49 8.63
C ASP A 171 -36.51 17.08 10.12
N ASP A 172 -35.42 16.49 10.63
CA ASP A 172 -35.25 16.08 12.04
C ASP A 172 -34.60 17.18 12.93
N ASN A 173 -34.55 18.45 12.47
CA ASN A 173 -34.11 19.65 13.23
C ASN A 173 -35.24 20.69 13.36
#